data_AF-A0A367RDU8-F1
#
_entry.id   AF-A0A367RDU8-F1
#
_cell.length_a   1.000
_cell.length_b   1.000
_cell.length_c   1.000
_cell.angle_alpha   90.00
_cell.angle_beta   90.00
_cell.angle_gamma   90.00
#
_symmetry.space_group_name_H-M   'P 1'
#
loop_
_entity.id
_entity.type
_entity.pdbx_description
1 polymer ?
#
loop_
_entity_poly.entity_id
_entity_poly.type
_entity_poly.pdbx_seq_one_letter_code
_entity_poly.pdbx_strand_id
1 'polypeptide(L)'
;MTAINIATDIPSQIDTVEKLAAWCGMVLFANNSTISVIEGPGYTERVAQCNSYWVAADAKTRLIVRLSLEVSPNALSGGDKPWTYIQPIANTALPASFKAN
;
A
#
# COMPACT_ATOMS: atom_id res chain seq x y z
N MET A 1 -8.82 3.97 -8.36
CA MET A 1 -7.51 4.20 -7.72
C MET A 1 -7.80 4.91 -6.42
N THR A 2 -7.10 4.63 -5.33
CA THR A 2 -7.09 5.59 -4.22
C THR A 2 -6.40 6.85 -4.75
N ALA A 3 -7.18 7.84 -5.17
CA ALA A 3 -6.66 9.03 -5.82
C ALA A 3 -5.84 9.85 -4.82
N ILE A 4 -4.68 10.34 -5.26
CA ILE A 4 -3.75 11.13 -4.45
C ILE A 4 -3.38 12.41 -5.22
N ASN A 5 -3.56 13.55 -4.59
CA ASN A 5 -2.91 14.78 -5.02
C ASN A 5 -1.54 14.87 -4.34
N ILE A 6 -0.48 14.58 -5.09
CA ILE A 6 0.89 14.52 -4.58
C ILE A 6 1.31 15.85 -3.91
N ALA A 7 0.77 16.99 -4.35
CA ALA A 7 1.15 18.29 -3.82
C ALA A 7 0.51 18.63 -2.46
N THR A 8 -0.63 18.02 -2.13
CA THR A 8 -1.45 18.46 -0.97
C THR A 8 -1.84 17.33 -0.03
N ASP A 9 -1.87 16.08 -0.50
CA ASP A 9 -2.40 14.96 0.29
C ASP A 9 -1.32 14.23 1.10
N ILE A 10 -0.04 14.40 0.74
CA ILE A 10 1.09 13.78 1.46
C ILE A 10 1.54 14.74 2.57
N PRO A 11 1.48 14.34 3.85
CA PRO A 11 1.98 15.15 4.96
C PRO A 11 3.44 15.56 4.78
N SER A 12 3.75 16.80 5.13
CA SER A 12 5.08 17.40 4.92
C SER A 12 6.21 16.73 5.71
N GLN A 13 5.90 16.02 6.80
CA GLN A 13 6.89 15.23 7.55
C GLN A 13 7.33 13.93 6.86
N ILE A 14 6.71 13.57 5.72
CA ILE A 14 7.11 12.44 4.88
C ILE A 14 8.19 12.91 3.91
N ASP A 15 9.41 12.88 4.40
CA ASP A 15 10.62 13.36 3.72
C ASP A 15 11.56 12.22 3.27
N THR A 16 11.21 10.95 3.56
CA THR A 16 11.97 9.78 3.12
C THR A 16 11.09 8.74 2.42
N VAL A 17 11.72 7.89 1.61
CA VAL A 17 11.05 6.78 0.91
C VAL A 17 10.46 5.79 1.91
N GLU A 18 11.12 5.54 3.04
CA GLU A 18 10.62 4.66 4.09
C GLU A 18 9.34 5.20 4.73
N LYS A 19 9.31 6.51 5.05
CA LYS A 19 8.10 7.16 5.56
C LYS A 19 6.98 7.13 4.52
N LEU A 20 7.31 7.36 3.25
CA LEU A 20 6.34 7.31 2.15
C LEU A 20 5.77 5.89 1.98
N ALA A 21 6.62 4.87 2.00
CA ALA A 21 6.20 3.47 1.91
C ALA A 21 5.29 3.07 3.09
N ALA A 22 5.65 3.46 4.31
CA ALA A 22 4.84 3.23 5.50
C ALA A 22 3.46 3.90 5.38
N TRP A 23 3.43 5.17 4.98
CA TRP A 23 2.19 5.92 4.79
C TRP A 23 1.31 5.29 3.70
N CYS A 24 1.87 4.96 2.53
CA CYS A 24 1.15 4.28 1.45
C CYS A 24 0.55 2.95 1.93
N GLY A 25 1.31 2.14 2.66
CA GLY A 25 0.85 0.87 3.23
C GLY A 25 -0.32 1.05 4.20
N MET A 26 -0.22 2.01 5.11
CA MET A 26 -1.28 2.31 6.08
C MET A 26 -2.55 2.86 5.41
N VAL A 27 -2.42 3.74 4.42
CA VAL A 27 -3.54 4.25 3.61
C VAL A 27 -4.26 3.11 2.90
N LEU A 28 -3.52 2.24 2.22
CA LEU A 28 -4.09 1.12 1.49
C LEU A 28 -4.76 0.12 2.44
N PHE A 29 -4.18 -0.14 3.61
CA PHE A 29 -4.82 -0.96 4.64
C PHE A 29 -6.09 -0.31 5.20
N ALA A 30 -6.06 0.98 5.55
CA ALA A 30 -7.22 1.68 6.10
C ALA A 30 -8.43 1.64 5.16
N ASN A 31 -8.20 1.81 3.86
CA ASN A 31 -9.27 1.79 2.86
C ASN A 31 -9.69 0.39 2.41
N ASN A 32 -8.83 -0.62 2.52
CA ASN A 32 -9.02 -1.92 1.87
C ASN A 32 -8.79 -3.13 2.80
N SER A 33 -8.88 -2.94 4.12
CA SER A 33 -8.59 -3.98 5.12
C SER A 33 -9.47 -5.24 5.04
N THR A 34 -10.63 -5.14 4.40
CA THR A 34 -11.59 -6.24 4.25
C THR A 34 -11.59 -6.87 2.85
N ILE A 35 -10.85 -6.30 1.89
CA ILE A 35 -10.76 -6.83 0.54
C ILE A 35 -9.76 -7.98 0.54
N SER A 36 -10.19 -9.13 0.03
CA SER A 36 -9.34 -10.30 -0.11
C SER A 36 -9.19 -10.68 -1.57
N VAL A 37 -8.04 -11.28 -1.91
CA VAL A 37 -7.70 -11.74 -3.25
C VAL A 37 -7.23 -13.19 -3.19
N ILE A 38 -7.42 -13.91 -4.29
CA ILE A 38 -6.90 -15.27 -4.46
C ILE A 38 -5.44 -15.14 -4.91
N GLU A 39 -4.52 -15.73 -4.15
CA GLU A 39 -3.09 -15.70 -4.48
C GLU A 39 -2.54 -17.09 -4.83
N GLY A 40 -3.36 -18.12 -4.63
CA GLY A 40 -3.07 -19.49 -5.04
C GLY A 40 -4.32 -20.35 -4.96
N PRO A 41 -4.29 -21.57 -5.53
CA PRO A 41 -5.42 -22.50 -5.45
C PRO A 41 -5.83 -22.76 -4.00
N GLY A 42 -7.06 -22.40 -3.65
CA GLY A 42 -7.58 -22.56 -2.27
C GLY A 42 -6.98 -21.59 -1.23
N TYR A 43 -6.15 -20.63 -1.65
CA TYR A 43 -5.49 -19.68 -0.76
C TYR A 43 -5.94 -18.24 -1.07
N THR A 44 -6.64 -17.66 -0.10
CA THR A 44 -7.15 -16.28 -0.14
C THR A 44 -6.52 -15.50 0.99
N GLU A 45 -6.07 -14.29 0.71
CA GLU A 45 -5.44 -13.41 1.68
C GLU A 45 -5.94 -11.97 1.49
N ARG A 46 -5.82 -11.14 2.53
CA ARG A 46 -6.15 -9.71 2.44
C ARG A 46 -5.21 -9.01 1.48
N VAL A 47 -5.78 -8.14 0.65
CA VAL A 47 -5.05 -7.35 -0.35
C VAL A 47 -4.04 -6.40 0.30
N ALA A 48 -4.34 -5.90 1.50
CA ALA A 48 -3.47 -5.07 2.29
C ALA A 48 -3.48 -5.51 3.75
N GLN A 49 -2.31 -5.62 4.35
CA GLN A 49 -2.12 -5.84 5.77
C GLN A 49 -1.02 -4.90 6.26
N CYS A 50 -1.23 -4.27 7.42
CA CYS A 50 -0.28 -3.35 8.01
C CYS A 50 -0.36 -3.45 9.53
N ASN A 51 0.75 -3.80 10.18
CA ASN A 51 0.81 -3.87 11.64
C ASN A 51 2.24 -3.75 12.17
N SER A 52 2.36 -3.40 13.45
CA SER A 52 3.62 -3.28 14.17
C SER A 52 3.89 -4.54 14.98
N TYR A 53 5.10 -5.07 14.87
CA TYR A 53 5.51 -6.30 15.53
C TYR A 53 6.79 -6.08 16.31
N TRP A 54 6.81 -6.51 17.56
CA TRP A 54 8.04 -6.61 18.34
C TRP A 54 8.86 -7.81 17.84
N VAL A 55 10.10 -7.56 17.41
CA VAL A 55 11.02 -8.60 16.98
C VAL A 55 12.07 -8.80 18.08
N ALA A 56 11.96 -9.93 18.77
CA ALA A 56 12.83 -10.24 19.91
C ALA A 56 14.30 -10.43 19.51
N ALA A 57 14.55 -10.89 18.27
CA ALA A 57 15.90 -11.17 17.77
C ALA A 57 16.77 -9.91 17.64
N ASP A 58 16.19 -8.73 17.44
CA ASP A 58 16.90 -7.45 17.35
C ASP A 58 16.40 -6.38 18.33
N ALA A 59 15.53 -6.78 19.27
CA ALA A 59 14.90 -5.94 20.28
C ALA A 59 14.31 -4.63 19.71
N LYS A 60 13.61 -4.72 18.57
CA LYS A 60 12.99 -3.56 17.91
C LYS A 60 11.55 -3.84 17.50
N THR A 61 10.73 -2.79 17.53
CA THR A 61 9.43 -2.80 16.87
C THR A 61 9.63 -2.52 15.38
N ARG A 62 9.05 -3.36 14.53
CA ARG A 62 9.08 -3.21 13.08
C ARG A 62 7.66 -3.01 12.56
N LEU A 63 7.49 -2.07 11.65
CA LEU A 63 6.29 -1.98 10.83
C LEU A 63 6.39 -3.02 9.71
N ILE A 64 5.41 -3.91 9.61
CA ILE A 64 5.32 -4.88 8.52
C ILE A 64 4.10 -4.51 7.68
N VAL A 65 4.35 -4.30 6.39
CA VAL A 65 3.34 -4.01 5.38
C VAL A 65 3.38 -5.11 4.33
N ARG A 66 2.21 -5.67 4.01
CA ARG A 66 2.02 -6.64 2.93
C ARG A 66 0.95 -6.12 1.99
N LEU A 67 1.26 -6.10 0.70
CA LEU A 67 0.36 -5.66 -0.36
C LEU A 67 0.33 -6.70 -1.48
N SER A 68 -0.86 -7.02 -1.95
CA SER A 68 -1.12 -7.85 -3.13
C SER A 68 -1.74 -6.96 -4.20
N LEU A 69 -0.91 -6.45 -5.10
CA LEU A 69 -1.34 -5.47 -6.09
C LEU A 69 -1.44 -6.14 -7.45
N GLU A 70 -2.61 -6.03 -8.08
CA GLU A 70 -2.80 -6.55 -9.43
C GLU A 70 -1.88 -5.80 -10.41
N VAL A 71 -1.18 -6.57 -11.24
CA VAL A 71 -0.31 -6.04 -12.30
C VAL A 71 -1.01 -6.26 -13.63
N SER A 72 -1.12 -5.23 -14.45
CA SER A 72 -1.68 -5.34 -15.79
C SER A 72 -0.91 -6.36 -16.63
N PRO A 73 -1.57 -7.19 -17.45
CA PRO A 73 -0.91 -8.06 -18.42
C PRO A 73 0.02 -7.29 -19.39
N ASN A 74 -0.26 -6.02 -19.64
CA ASN A 74 0.55 -5.15 -20.50
C ASN A 74 1.98 -4.93 -19.96
N ALA A 75 2.24 -5.22 -18.68
CA ALA A 75 3.58 -5.13 -18.10
C ALA A 75 4.60 -6.06 -18.77
N LEU A 76 4.15 -7.16 -19.39
CA LEU A 76 5.02 -8.14 -20.05
C LEU A 76 5.52 -7.68 -21.42
N SER A 77 4.78 -6.79 -22.08
CA SER A 77 5.07 -6.33 -23.44
C SER A 77 5.34 -4.83 -23.54
N GLY A 78 5.07 -4.08 -22.48
CA GLY A 78 5.23 -2.63 -22.46
C GLY A 78 6.63 -2.18 -22.04
N GLY A 79 7.01 -0.96 -22.46
CA GLY A 79 8.33 -0.36 -22.17
C GLY A 79 8.36 0.61 -21.00
N ASP A 80 7.21 0.90 -20.38
CA ASP A 80 7.10 1.85 -19.28
C ASP A 80 7.65 1.31 -17.96
N LYS A 81 7.75 2.20 -16.96
CA LYS A 81 8.23 1.84 -15.62
C LYS A 81 7.26 0.87 -14.92
N PRO A 82 7.74 -0.12 -14.15
CA PRO A 82 6.88 -1.18 -13.59
C PRO A 82 5.64 -0.69 -12.81
N TRP A 83 5.77 0.42 -12.07
CA TRP A 83 4.68 0.97 -11.26
C TRP A 83 3.52 1.55 -12.07
N THR A 84 3.68 1.81 -13.38
CA THR A 84 2.59 2.31 -14.24
C THR A 84 1.56 1.24 -14.58
N TYR A 85 1.91 -0.04 -14.41
CA TYR A 85 1.03 -1.17 -14.71
C TYR A 85 0.20 -1.65 -13.51
N ILE A 86 0.44 -1.09 -12.32
CA ILE A 86 -0.27 -1.48 -11.11
C ILE A 86 -1.74 -1.02 -11.20
N GLN A 87 -2.65 -1.95 -10.99
CA GLN A 87 -4.08 -1.67 -11.05
C GLN A 87 -4.61 -1.13 -9.71
N PRO A 88 -5.62 -0.25 -9.76
CA PRO A 88 -6.36 0.16 -8.57
C PRO A 88 -6.97 -1.00 -7.78
N ILE A 89 -6.77 -1.02 -6.46
CA ILE A 89 -7.54 -1.92 -5.56
C ILE A 89 -9.02 -1.49 -5.50
N ALA A 90 -9.26 -0.19 -5.34
CA ALA A 90 -10.60 0.39 -5.22
C ALA A 90 -10.63 1.84 -5.73
N ASN A 91 -11.82 2.43 -5.77
CA ASN A 91 -12.04 3.86 -6.07
C ASN A 91 -12.56 4.59 -4.82
N THR A 92 -11.73 4.63 -3.79
CA THR A 92 -12.05 5.21 -2.48
C THR A 92 -11.16 6.43 -2.23
N ALA A 93 -11.72 7.51 -1.69
CA ALA A 93 -10.95 8.69 -1.31
C ALA A 93 -9.95 8.37 -0.17
N LEU A 94 -8.86 9.12 -0.12
CA LEU A 94 -7.93 9.10 1.02
C LEU A 94 -8.65 9.57 2.30
N PRO A 95 -8.57 8.84 3.43
CA PRO A 95 -9.16 9.31 4.68
C PRO A 95 -8.48 10.61 5.15
N ALA A 96 -9.27 11.55 5.65
CA ALA A 96 -8.78 12.89 6.01
C ALA A 96 -7.66 12.85 7.08
N SER A 97 -7.71 11.89 7.99
CA SER A 97 -6.70 11.71 9.05
C SER A 97 -5.30 11.40 8.50
N PHE A 98 -5.18 10.88 7.28
CA PHE A 98 -3.89 10.57 6.65
C PHE A 98 -3.29 11.76 5.90
N LYS A 99 -4.03 12.86 5.76
CA LYS A 99 -3.59 14.08 5.07
C LYS A 99 -3.10 15.17 6.04
N ALA A 100 -3.36 15.01 7.33
CA ALA A 100 -2.96 15.98 8.35
C ALA A 100 -1.46 15.85 8.69
N ASN A 101 -0.83 16.98 9.02
CA ASN A 101 0.50 17.01 9.62
C ASN A 101 0.43 16.70 11.11
#